data_AF-A0A8T0C371-F1
#
_entry.id   AF-A0A8T0C371-F1
#
_cell.length_a   1.000
_cell.length_b   1.000
_cell.length_c   1.000
_cell.angle_alpha   90.00
_cell.angle_beta   90.00
_cell.angle_gamma   90.00
#
_symmetry.space_group_name_H-M   'P 1'
#
loop_
_entity.id
_entity.type
_entity.pdbx_description
1 polymer ?
#
loop_
_entity_poly.entity_id
_entity_poly.type
_entity_poly.pdbx_seq_one_letter_code
_entity_poly.pdbx_strand_id
1 'polypeptide(L)'
;MDITENEAQMPVQQLADESEWHSIRAMRDAYLRSTDWLVLKYQETEGAVPDELKHYRQALRNLPQTFDSPNDVAWPVKPEL
;
A
#
# COMPACT_ATOMS: atom_id res chain seq x y z
N MET A 1 7.11 -34.13 -29.47
CA MET A 1 5.69 -33.83 -29.63
C MET A 1 5.03 -34.39 -28.40
N ASP A 2 4.52 -33.63 -27.45
CA ASP A 2 4.15 -32.24 -27.28
C ASP A 2 3.78 -32.24 -25.76
N ILE A 3 3.77 -31.21 -24.94
CA ILE A 3 3.70 -29.77 -25.10
C ILE A 3 4.00 -29.28 -23.68
N THR A 4 4.92 -28.34 -23.58
CA THR A 4 4.93 -27.30 -22.56
C THR A 4 3.52 -26.72 -22.39
N GLU A 5 2.71 -27.21 -21.45
CA GLU A 5 1.35 -26.65 -21.26
C GLU A 5 0.92 -26.46 -19.79
N ASN A 6 1.70 -26.89 -18.80
CA ASN A 6 1.34 -26.66 -17.40
C ASN A 6 2.01 -25.43 -16.75
N GLU A 7 2.79 -24.66 -17.50
CA GLU A 7 3.56 -23.52 -16.97
C GLU A 7 2.86 -22.15 -17.11
N ALA A 8 1.64 -22.08 -17.68
CA ALA A 8 1.03 -20.81 -18.06
C ALA A 8 -0.35 -20.49 -17.44
N GLN A 9 -0.97 -21.40 -16.70
CA GLN A 9 -2.29 -21.13 -16.10
C GLN A 9 -2.16 -20.86 -14.60
N MET A 10 -1.96 -19.59 -14.25
CA MET A 10 -2.29 -19.12 -12.89
C MET A 10 -3.81 -19.35 -12.68
N PRO A 11 -4.24 -20.05 -11.62
CA PRO A 11 -5.63 -20.13 -11.21
C PRO A 11 -6.32 -18.76 -11.24
N VAL A 12 -7.56 -18.71 -11.76
CA VAL A 12 -8.34 -17.48 -11.92
C VAL A 12 -8.42 -16.66 -10.62
N GLN A 13 -8.49 -17.33 -9.47
CA GLN A 13 -8.49 -16.69 -8.15
C GLN A 13 -7.15 -15.98 -7.85
N GLN A 14 -6.01 -16.61 -8.13
CA GLN A 14 -4.71 -15.98 -7.93
C GLN A 14 -4.48 -14.78 -8.85
N LEU A 15 -5.05 -14.81 -10.07
CA LEU A 15 -5.03 -13.64 -10.96
C LEU A 15 -5.89 -12.49 -10.42
N ALA A 16 -7.05 -12.79 -9.85
CA ALA A 16 -7.91 -11.80 -9.22
C ALA A 16 -7.21 -11.17 -8.00
N ASP A 17 -6.64 -11.99 -7.12
CA ASP A 17 -5.91 -11.52 -5.94
C ASP A 17 -4.74 -10.61 -6.31
N GLU A 18 -3.95 -10.98 -7.32
CA GLU A 18 -2.84 -10.14 -7.79
C GLU A 18 -3.31 -8.80 -8.37
N SER A 19 -4.43 -8.79 -9.08
CA SER A 19 -5.04 -7.56 -9.59
C SER A 19 -5.52 -6.64 -8.46
N GLU A 20 -6.12 -7.21 -7.42
CA GLU A 20 -6.53 -6.45 -6.23
C GLU A 20 -5.32 -5.91 -5.47
N TRP A 21 -4.29 -6.74 -5.27
CA TRP A 21 -3.03 -6.30 -4.68
C TRP A 21 -2.35 -5.20 -5.48
N HIS A 22 -2.41 -5.24 -6.81
CA HIS A 22 -1.92 -4.17 -7.66
C HIS A 22 -2.65 -2.85 -7.36
N SER A 23 -3.99 -2.88 -7.27
CA SER A 23 -4.81 -1.73 -6.91
C SER A 23 -4.47 -1.18 -5.52
N ILE A 24 -4.31 -2.05 -4.52
CA ILE A 24 -3.93 -1.67 -3.15
C ILE A 24 -2.55 -0.99 -3.13
N ARG A 25 -1.56 -1.53 -3.85
CA ARG A 25 -0.22 -0.91 -3.96
C ARG A 25 -0.30 0.49 -4.60
N ALA A 26 -1.09 0.65 -5.66
CA ALA A 26 -1.29 1.94 -6.31
C ALA A 26 -1.96 2.98 -5.38
N MET A 27 -2.99 2.57 -4.64
CA MET A 27 -3.67 3.43 -3.65
C MET A 27 -2.76 3.81 -2.48
N ARG A 28 -1.99 2.85 -1.94
CA ARG A 28 -0.98 3.10 -0.91
C ARG A 28 0.00 4.19 -1.37
N ASP A 29 0.51 4.08 -2.59
CA ASP A 29 1.46 5.04 -3.13
C ASP A 29 0.82 6.42 -3.33
N ALA A 30 -0.45 6.47 -3.72
CA ALA A 30 -1.21 7.73 -3.81
C ALA A 30 -1.37 8.41 -2.43
N TYR A 31 -1.69 7.65 -1.38
CA TYR A 31 -1.83 8.19 -0.02
C TYR A 31 -0.48 8.66 0.55
N LEU A 32 0.60 7.91 0.31
CA LEU A 32 1.95 8.37 0.65
C LEU A 32 2.28 9.69 -0.06
N ARG A 33 2.11 9.77 -1.38
CA ARG A 33 2.34 11.01 -2.14
C ARG A 33 1.52 12.19 -1.63
N SER A 34 0.25 11.96 -1.27
CA SER A 34 -0.64 13.01 -0.77
C SER A 34 -0.17 13.65 0.56
N THR A 35 0.76 13.00 1.26
CA THR A 35 1.31 13.45 2.54
C THR A 35 2.78 13.84 2.47
N ASP A 36 3.45 13.71 1.32
CA ASP A 36 4.86 14.06 1.18
C ASP A 36 5.12 15.55 1.44
N TRP A 37 4.22 16.42 0.96
CA TRP A 37 4.32 17.86 1.21
C TRP A 37 4.17 18.22 2.69
N LEU A 38 3.37 17.47 3.47
CA LEU A 38 3.22 17.68 4.91
C LEU A 38 4.53 17.33 5.63
N VAL A 39 5.16 16.20 5.25
CA VAL A 39 6.47 15.81 5.80
C VAL A 39 7.48 16.93 5.58
N LEU A 40 7.57 17.46 4.36
CA LEU A 40 8.47 18.57 4.04
C LEU A 40 8.12 19.83 4.85
N LYS A 41 6.84 20.22 4.88
CA LYS A 41 6.37 21.38 5.67
C LYS A 41 6.84 21.28 7.11
N TYR A 42 6.54 20.19 7.82
CA TYR A 42 6.89 20.05 9.23
C TYR A 42 8.40 19.99 9.48
N GLN A 43 9.16 19.38 8.56
CA GLN A 43 10.61 19.41 8.64
C GLN A 43 11.17 20.83 8.51
N GLU A 44 10.60 21.66 7.64
CA GLU A 44 11.03 23.04 7.42
C GLU A 44 10.54 24.02 8.50
N THR A 45 9.30 23.88 8.97
CA THR A 45 8.68 24.85 9.89
C THR A 45 8.86 24.51 11.36
N GLU A 46 8.85 23.23 11.70
CA GLU A 46 8.87 22.74 13.10
C GLU A 46 10.12 21.91 13.42
N GLY A 47 10.93 21.57 12.40
CA GLY A 47 12.14 20.77 12.55
C GLY A 47 11.89 19.28 12.78
N ALA A 48 10.63 18.86 12.96
CA ALA A 48 10.26 17.47 13.18
C ALA A 48 8.87 17.17 12.63
N VAL A 49 8.71 15.97 12.06
CA VAL A 49 7.42 15.46 11.59
C VAL A 49 6.58 15.00 12.79
N PRO A 50 5.26 15.30 12.85
CA PRO A 50 4.36 14.77 13.88
C PRO A 50 4.35 13.23 13.90
N ASP A 51 4.24 12.64 15.10
CA ASP A 51 4.23 11.19 15.25
C ASP A 51 2.99 10.55 14.62
N GLU A 52 1.83 11.22 14.64
CA GLU A 52 0.62 10.74 13.98
C GLU A 52 0.86 10.58 12.47
N LEU A 53 1.58 11.52 11.84
CA LEU A 53 1.92 11.44 10.43
C LEU A 53 2.90 10.31 10.13
N LYS A 54 3.89 10.10 11.01
CA LYS A 54 4.84 8.98 10.87
C LYS A 54 4.12 7.64 10.97
N HIS A 55 3.28 7.46 11.99
CA HIS A 55 2.52 6.23 12.22
C HIS A 55 1.55 5.96 11.06
N TYR A 56 0.83 6.97 10.59
CA TYR A 56 -0.04 6.84 9.42
C TYR A 56 0.73 6.37 8.18
N ARG A 57 1.85 7.02 7.86
CA ARG A 57 2.68 6.65 6.70
C ARG A 57 3.31 5.26 6.86
N GLN A 58 3.66 4.84 8.08
CA GLN A 58 4.16 3.50 8.34
C GLN A 58 3.07 2.44 8.17
N ALA A 59 1.86 2.70 8.70
CA ALA A 59 0.71 1.80 8.54
C ALA A 59 0.39 1.58 7.05
N LEU A 60 0.43 2.63 6.22
CA LEU A 60 0.29 2.51 4.77
C LEU A 60 1.34 1.58 4.16
N ARG A 61 2.62 1.70 4.53
CA ARG A 61 3.70 0.85 4.00
C ARG A 61 3.52 -0.62 4.38
N ASN A 62 2.95 -0.87 5.55
CA ASN A 62 2.73 -2.21 6.07
C ASN A 62 1.56 -2.95 5.39
N LEU A 63 0.68 -2.27 4.65
CA LEU A 63 -0.54 -2.90 4.08
C LEU A 63 -0.26 -4.18 3.28
N PRO A 64 0.65 -4.24 2.30
CA PRO A 64 0.84 -5.48 1.52
C PRO A 64 1.54 -6.61 2.29
N GLN A 65 2.05 -6.35 3.49
CA GLN A 65 2.80 -7.31 4.30
C GLN A 65 2.01 -7.80 5.53
N THR A 66 0.90 -7.14 5.86
CA THR A 66 0.15 -7.40 7.10
C THR A 66 -1.11 -8.23 6.88
N PHE A 67 -1.57 -8.36 5.64
CA PHE A 67 -2.79 -9.10 5.31
C PHE A 67 -2.48 -10.25 4.35
N ASP A 68 -3.11 -11.39 4.58
CA ASP A 68 -2.96 -12.59 3.75
C ASP A 68 -3.84 -12.51 2.48
N SER A 69 -4.93 -11.72 2.52
CA SER A 69 -5.83 -11.48 1.40
C SER A 69 -6.01 -9.97 1.15
N PRO A 70 -6.12 -9.55 -0.12
CA PRO A 70 -6.41 -8.15 -0.46
C PRO A 70 -7.79 -7.70 0.06
N ASN A 71 -8.74 -8.62 0.22
CA ASN A 71 -10.08 -8.33 0.73
C ASN A 71 -10.10 -7.99 2.23
N ASP A 72 -9.07 -8.36 2.98
CA ASP A 72 -8.95 -8.09 4.41
C ASP A 72 -8.28 -6.76 4.72
N VAL A 73 -7.81 -6.03 3.70
CA VAL A 73 -7.04 -4.81 3.87
C VAL A 73 -7.85 -3.72 4.57
N ALA A 74 -7.42 -3.39 5.78
CA ALA A 74 -7.94 -2.25 6.54
C ALA A 74 -7.04 -1.02 6.36
N TRP A 75 -7.59 0.06 5.81
CA TRP A 75 -6.86 1.30 5.58
C TRP A 75 -6.71 2.13 6.86
N PRO A 76 -5.52 2.69 7.17
CA PRO A 76 -5.36 3.59 8.30
C PRO A 76 -6.13 4.90 8.07
N VAL A 77 -6.65 5.48 9.14
CA VAL A 77 -7.31 6.79 9.10
C VAL A 77 -6.27 7.89 9.03
N LYS A 78 -6.42 8.82 8.08
CA LYS A 78 -5.53 9.97 7.96
C LYS A 78 -5.67 10.87 9.20
N PRO A 79 -4.56 11.26 9.84
CA PRO A 79 -4.60 12.17 10.98
C PRO A 79 -4.97 13.60 10.56
N GLU A 80 -5.58 14.34 11.47
CA GLU A 80 -5.74 15.79 11.38
C GLU A 80 -4.46 16.44 11.94
N LEU A 81 -3.78 17.25 11.11
CA LEU A 81 -2.44 17.79 11.38
C LEU A 81 -2.41 19.30 11.11
#